data_AF-A0A132A9F4-F1
#
_entry.id   AF-A0A132A9F4-F1
#
_cell.length_a   1.000
_cell.length_b   1.000
_cell.length_c   1.000
_cell.angle_alpha   90.00
_cell.angle_beta   90.00
_cell.angle_gamma   90.00
#
_symmetry.space_group_name_H-M   'P 1'
#
loop_
_entity.id
_entity.type
_entity.pdbx_description
1 polymer ?
#
loop_
_entity_poly.entity_id
_entity_poly.type
_entity_poly.pdbx_seq_one_letter_code
_entity_poly.pdbx_strand_id
1 'polypeptide(L)' 'MNQIANKAWKVIKPHVPLIQFKKGDRLSQAGSQRSHLDGQNTVKIADDIDLPLKYRRKPMTELEMQMIETGGVPL' A
#
# COMPACT_ATOMS: atom_id res chain seq x y z
N MET A 1 -5.15 56.69 -29.06
CA MET A 1 -5.89 55.45 -29.41
C MET A 1 -5.01 54.28 -28.98
N ASN A 2 -5.15 53.83 -27.74
CA ASN A 2 -4.22 52.88 -27.13
C ASN A 2 -4.65 51.46 -27.49
N GLN A 3 -3.87 50.77 -28.30
CA GLN A 3 -4.11 49.37 -28.64
C GLN A 3 -3.74 48.48 -27.45
N ILE A 4 -4.75 47.84 -26.84
CA ILE A 4 -4.53 46.74 -25.88
C ILE A 4 -4.13 45.51 -26.70
N ALA A 5 -2.84 45.20 -26.70
CA ALA A 5 -2.31 44.00 -27.33
C ALA A 5 -2.80 42.77 -26.55
N ASN A 6 -3.71 42.01 -27.15
CA ASN A 6 -4.18 40.72 -26.65
C ASN A 6 -3.02 39.71 -26.59
N LYS A 7 -2.32 39.66 -25.46
CA LYS A 7 -1.35 38.61 -25.15
C LYS A 7 -2.13 37.35 -24.76
N ALA A 8 -2.45 36.53 -25.75
CA ALA A 8 -3.02 35.21 -25.52
C ALA A 8 -2.00 34.31 -24.80
N TRP A 9 -2.43 33.62 -23.75
CA TRP A 9 -1.58 32.74 -22.95
C TRP A 9 -1.23 31.51 -23.80
N LYS A 10 0.06 31.36 -24.13
CA LYS A 10 0.53 30.17 -24.84
C LYS A 10 0.47 28.98 -23.89
N VAL A 11 -0.36 28.00 -24.20
CA VAL A 11 -0.43 26.74 -23.45
C VAL A 11 0.89 26.00 -23.64
N ILE A 12 1.66 25.86 -22.56
CA ILE A 12 2.88 25.05 -22.53
C ILE A 12 2.49 23.63 -22.14
N LYS A 13 2.77 22.65 -23.00
CA LYS A 13 2.65 21.24 -22.63
C LYS A 13 3.85 20.86 -21.77
N PRO A 14 3.65 20.45 -20.50
CA PRO A 14 4.77 20.03 -19.67
C PRO A 14 5.36 18.74 -20.26
N HIS A 15 6.70 18.68 -20.30
CA HIS A 15 7.38 17.45 -20.66
C HIS A 15 7.24 16.42 -19.53
N VAL A 16 6.66 15.26 -19.83
CA VAL A 16 6.58 14.13 -18.90
C VAL A 16 7.57 13.06 -19.39
N PRO A 17 8.72 12.88 -18.71
CA PRO A 17 9.67 11.84 -19.10
C PRO A 17 9.05 10.46 -18.86
N LEU A 18 9.09 9.61 -19.88
CA LEU A 18 8.62 8.24 -19.79
C LEU A 18 9.74 7.34 -19.28
N ILE A 19 9.48 6.60 -18.21
CA ILE A 19 10.39 5.58 -17.69
C ILE A 19 10.35 4.36 -18.63
N GLN A 20 11.52 3.88 -19.06
CA GLN A 20 11.65 2.66 -19.84
C GLN A 20 12.06 1.50 -18.93
N PHE A 21 11.21 0.48 -18.83
CA PHE A 21 11.57 -0.77 -18.16
C PHE A 21 12.31 -1.67 -19.14
N LYS A 22 13.39 -2.32 -18.69
CA LYS A 22 14.03 -3.38 -19.45
C LYS A 22 13.02 -4.52 -19.63
N LYS A 23 12.75 -4.91 -20.88
CA LYS A 23 11.98 -6.11 -21.18
C LYS A 23 12.75 -7.29 -20.57
N GLY A 24 12.18 -7.88 -19.52
CA GLY A 24 12.91 -8.71 -18.56
C GLY A 24 13.70 -9.85 -19.19
N ASP A 25 14.85 -10.15 -18.60
CA ASP A 25 15.51 -11.43 -18.81
C ASP A 25 14.64 -12.49 -18.14
N ARG A 26 13.89 -13.25 -18.96
CA ARG A 26 13.07 -14.35 -18.48
C ARG A 26 14.04 -15.47 -18.09
N LEU A 27 14.49 -15.48 -16.85
CA LEU A 27 14.98 -16.71 -16.24
C LEU A 27 13.85 -17.73 -16.30
N SER A 28 13.95 -18.62 -17.27
CA SER A 28 13.15 -19.81 -17.43
C SER A 28 13.33 -20.68 -16.19
N GLN A 29 12.46 -20.52 -15.20
CA GLN A 29 12.19 -21.59 -14.26
C GLN A 29 10.69 -21.87 -14.27
N ALA A 30 10.34 -22.83 -15.13
CA ALA A 30 9.06 -23.51 -15.10
C ALA A 30 8.92 -24.19 -13.73
N GLY A 31 8.00 -23.66 -12.92
CA GLY A 31 7.66 -24.18 -11.61
C GLY A 31 6.48 -23.38 -11.08
N SER A 32 5.28 -23.73 -11.51
CA SER A 32 4.05 -23.25 -10.89
C SER A 32 3.94 -23.87 -9.50
N GLN A 33 4.64 -23.29 -8.52
CA GLN A 33 4.25 -23.40 -7.13
C GLN A 33 3.49 -22.13 -6.78
N ARG A 34 2.16 -22.24 -6.70
CA ARG A 34 1.36 -21.31 -5.93
C ARG A 34 1.71 -21.59 -4.47
N SER A 35 2.82 -21.03 -4.00
CA SER A 35 3.01 -20.83 -2.58
C SER A 35 2.02 -19.74 -2.16
N HIS A 36 1.10 -20.13 -1.30
CA HIS A 36 0.51 -19.21 -0.33
C HIS A 36 1.66 -18.33 0.18
N LEU A 37 1.47 -17.00 0.19
CA LEU A 37 2.50 -16.06 0.66
C LEU A 37 2.67 -16.19 2.18
N ASP A 38 3.17 -17.33 2.66
CA ASP A 38 3.98 -17.43 3.87
C ASP A 38 5.34 -16.81 3.53
N GLY A 39 5.33 -15.48 3.43
CA GLY A 39 6.54 -14.71 3.26
C GLY A 39 7.40 -14.87 4.51
N GLN A 40 8.42 -15.71 4.41
CA GLN A 40 9.57 -15.79 5.31
C GLN A 40 10.44 -14.53 5.19
N ASN A 41 9.81 -13.37 5.39
CA ASN A 41 10.45 -12.19 5.94
C ASN A 41 9.97 -12.15 7.40
N THR A 42 10.47 -13.08 8.22
CA THR A 42 10.29 -13.02 9.66
C THR A 42 11.18 -11.89 10.17
N VAL A 43 10.78 -10.64 9.88
CA VAL A 43 11.04 -9.56 10.82
C VAL A 43 10.64 -10.16 12.16
N LYS A 44 11.58 -10.26 13.10
CA LYS A 44 11.27 -10.68 14.46
C LYS A 44 10.33 -9.61 15.01
N ILE A 45 9.05 -9.76 14.73
CA ILE A 45 7.99 -8.94 15.30
C ILE A 45 8.06 -9.32 16.76
N ALA A 46 8.64 -8.43 17.55
CA ALA A 46 8.76 -8.61 18.98
C ALA A 46 7.36 -8.86 19.55
N ASP A 47 7.27 -9.77 20.52
CA ASP A 47 5.99 -10.05 21.15
C ASP A 47 5.52 -8.77 21.87
N ASP A 48 4.20 -8.59 22.00
CA ASP A 48 3.64 -7.41 22.67
C ASP A 48 4.18 -7.24 24.11
N ILE A 49 4.64 -8.33 24.74
CA ILE A 49 5.31 -8.33 26.04
C ILE A 49 6.60 -7.51 26.01
N ASP A 50 7.36 -7.63 24.93
CA ASP A 50 8.64 -6.96 24.71
C ASP A 50 8.48 -5.49 24.32
N LEU A 51 7.28 -5.09 23.84
CA LEU A 51 6.99 -3.71 23.48
C LEU A 51 6.79 -2.84 24.75
N PRO A 52 7.25 -1.57 24.72
CA PRO A 52 6.91 -0.59 25.74
C PRO A 52 5.39 -0.47 25.92
N LEU A 53 4.93 -0.24 27.15
CA LEU A 53 3.50 -0.27 27.50
C LEU A 53 2.61 0.57 26.57
N LYS A 54 3.08 1.75 26.14
CA LYS A 54 2.34 2.66 25.26
C LYS A 54 2.14 2.15 23.82
N TYR A 55 2.91 1.16 23.39
CA TYR A 55 2.83 0.55 22.06
C TYR A 55 2.22 -0.86 22.09
N ARG A 56 1.92 -1.41 23.27
CA ARG A 56 1.23 -2.69 23.37
C ARG A 56 -0.18 -2.57 22.82
N ARG A 57 -0.64 -3.62 22.14
CA ARG A 57 -2.03 -3.68 21.70
C ARG A 57 -2.95 -3.80 22.91
N LYS A 58 -4.16 -3.26 22.79
CA LYS A 58 -5.20 -3.45 23.80
C LYS A 58 -5.75 -4.88 23.68
N PRO A 59 -6.04 -5.56 24.80
CA PRO A 59 -6.74 -6.84 24.75
C PRO A 59 -8.14 -6.64 24.16
N MET A 60 -8.59 -7.60 23.35
CA MET A 60 -9.91 -7.59 22.73
C MET A 60 -10.96 -8.07 23.73
N THR A 61 -12.06 -7.32 23.88
CA THR A 61 -13.18 -7.73 24.72
C THR A 61 -14.07 -8.76 24.02
N GLU A 62 -14.85 -9.52 24.79
CA GLU A 62 -15.75 -10.54 24.25
C GLU A 62 -16.81 -9.95 23.30
N LEU A 63 -17.37 -8.78 23.65
CA LEU A 63 -18.31 -8.09 22.79
C LEU A 63 -17.66 -7.65 21.47
N GLU A 64 -16.45 -7.11 21.51
CA GLU A 64 -15.71 -6.73 20.29
C GLU A 64 -15.40 -7.97 19.43
N MET A 65 -15.02 -9.08 20.07
CA MET A 65 -14.79 -10.35 19.40
C MET A 65 -16.05 -10.81 18.67
N GLN A 66 -17.18 -10.85 19.36
CA GLN A 66 -18.47 -11.20 18.78
C GLN A 66 -18.87 -10.24 17.66
N MET A 67 -18.69 -8.93 17.84
CA MET A 67 -18.97 -7.94 16.79
C MET A 67 -18.10 -8.15 15.55
N ILE A 68 -16.86 -8.60 15.70
CA ILE A 68 -16.00 -8.95 14.56
C ILE A 68 -16.50 -10.23 13.89
N GLU A 69 -16.83 -11.25 14.67
CA GLU A 69 -17.33 -12.54 14.17
C GLU A 69 -18.67 -12.41 13.44
N THR A 70 -19.58 -11.56 13.95
CA THR A 70 -20.88 -11.28 13.31
C THR A 70 -20.80 -10.21 12.22
N GLY A 71 -19.63 -9.59 12.00
CA GLY A 71 -19.46 -8.51 11.04
C GLY A 71 -20.22 -7.22 11.41
N GLY A 72 -20.44 -6.99 12.70
CA GLY A 72 -21.15 -5.82 13.23
C GLY A 72 -22.67 -5.96 13.22
N VAL A 73 -23.20 -7.15 12.98
CA VAL A 73 -24.63 -7.44 13.10
C VAL A 73 -24.93 -7.76 14.56
N PRO A 74 -25.74 -6.94 15.26
CA PRO A 74 -26.18 -7.26 16.61
C PRO A 74 -27.14 -8.46 16.55
N LEU A 75 -26.96 -9.39 17.49
CA LEU A 75 -27.86 -10.55 17.69
C LEU A 75 -29.18 -10.13 18.34
#